data_AF-A0A1A7KL67-F1
#
_entry.id   AF-A0A1A7KL67-F1
#
_cell.length_a   1.000
_cell.length_b   1.000
_cell.length_c   1.000
_cell.angle_alpha   90.00
_cell.angle_beta   90.00
_cell.angle_gamma   90.00
#
_symmetry.space_group_name_H-M   'P 1'
#
loop_
_entity.id
_entity.type
_entity.pdbx_description
1 polymer ?
#
loop_
_entity_poly.entity_id
_entity_poly.type
_entity_poly.pdbx_seq_one_letter_code
_entity_poly.pdbx_strand_id
1 'polypeptide(L)'
;MKSLLIILSVLSSVLLSSQELDSEGKKQILKVKQSSKLYEGLSLNKFLDSIPDVKMLRIIPNYPLNNSSTFIFGFTDNKTFSRAEKKDRVTIVVNASNLNNKNISPGLFKWDADKSEVKRRFGELKVVSISQ
;
A
#
# COMPACT_ATOMS: atom_id res chain seq x y z
N MET A 1 -28.96 -30.70 -35.95
CA MET A 1 -28.91 -30.54 -34.49
C MET A 1 -27.47 -30.72 -34.00
N LYS A 2 -26.62 -29.71 -34.17
CA LYS A 2 -25.24 -29.73 -33.67
C LYS A 2 -24.87 -28.29 -33.31
N SER A 3 -24.11 -28.16 -32.23
CA SER A 3 -23.38 -26.95 -31.84
C SER A 3 -24.20 -25.85 -31.17
N LEU A 4 -24.80 -26.14 -30.02
CA LEU A 4 -25.21 -25.08 -29.08
C LEU A 4 -25.11 -25.54 -27.62
N LEU A 5 -23.92 -25.97 -27.18
CA LEU A 5 -23.74 -26.38 -25.77
C LEU A 5 -22.29 -26.31 -25.24
N ILE A 6 -21.41 -25.50 -25.86
CA ILE A 6 -20.00 -25.37 -25.40
C ILE A 6 -19.54 -23.91 -25.37
N ILE A 7 -20.37 -22.99 -24.86
CA ILE A 7 -19.93 -21.61 -24.53
C ILE A 7 -20.55 -21.18 -23.19
N LEU A 8 -20.70 -22.10 -22.22
CA LEU A 8 -21.28 -21.76 -20.92
C LEU A 8 -20.44 -22.19 -19.70
N SER A 9 -19.29 -22.85 -19.90
CA SER A 9 -18.46 -23.37 -18.79
C SER A 9 -17.11 -22.68 -18.58
N VAL A 10 -16.70 -21.78 -19.49
CA VAL A 10 -15.36 -21.16 -19.42
C VAL A 10 -15.38 -19.73 -18.88
N LEU A 11 -16.55 -19.06 -18.84
CA LEU A 11 -16.63 -17.66 -18.37
C LEU A 11 -16.95 -17.48 -16.87
N SER A 12 -17.29 -18.54 -16.15
CA SER A 12 -17.71 -18.42 -14.74
C SER A 12 -16.55 -18.35 -13.74
N SER A 13 -15.32 -18.65 -14.18
CA SER A 13 -14.14 -18.73 -13.29
C SER A 13 -13.32 -17.44 -13.23
N VAL A 14 -13.61 -16.45 -14.08
CA VAL A 14 -12.85 -15.19 -14.18
C VAL A 14 -13.43 -14.11 -13.26
N LEU A 15 -14.58 -14.37 -12.63
CA LEU A 15 -15.25 -13.42 -11.75
C LEU A 15 -15.03 -13.82 -10.28
N LEU A 16 -14.32 -12.96 -9.54
CA LEU A 16 -14.25 -12.88 -8.06
C LEU A 16 -13.10 -13.58 -7.34
N SER A 17 -11.94 -13.75 -7.97
CA SER A 17 -10.70 -13.78 -7.16
C SER A 17 -10.34 -12.36 -6.76
N SER A 18 -10.99 -11.85 -5.71
CA SER A 18 -10.34 -10.89 -4.81
C SER A 18 -9.05 -11.59 -4.38
N GLN A 19 -7.92 -11.30 -5.05
CA GLN A 19 -6.64 -11.91 -4.69
C GLN A 19 -6.30 -11.40 -3.31
N GLU A 20 -6.63 -12.23 -2.32
CA GLU A 20 -6.08 -12.11 -0.99
C GLU A 20 -4.56 -12.09 -1.09
N LEU A 21 -3.93 -11.35 -0.20
CA LEU A 21 -2.49 -11.38 -0.07
C LEU A 21 -2.05 -12.82 0.22
N ASP A 22 -1.08 -13.30 -0.55
CA ASP A 22 -0.55 -14.65 -0.37
C ASP A 22 0.15 -14.81 0.99
N SER A 23 0.49 -16.05 1.34
CA SER A 23 1.13 -16.37 2.62
C SER A 23 2.49 -15.70 2.79
N GLU A 24 3.22 -15.47 1.72
CA GLU A 24 4.57 -14.88 1.78
C GLU A 24 4.48 -13.37 2.02
N GLY A 25 3.57 -12.68 1.33
CA GLY A 25 3.28 -11.28 1.57
C GLY A 25 2.80 -11.02 3.00
N LYS A 26 1.94 -11.90 3.53
CA LYS A 26 1.51 -11.84 4.94
C LYS A 26 2.68 -11.97 5.91
N LYS A 27 3.62 -12.90 5.65
CA LYS A 27 4.84 -13.06 6.47
C LYS A 27 5.75 -11.83 6.43
N GLN A 28 5.93 -11.22 5.25
CA GLN A 28 6.75 -10.02 5.10
C GLN A 28 6.16 -8.83 5.87
N ILE A 29 4.84 -8.61 5.79
CA ILE A 29 4.15 -7.58 6.57
C ILE A 29 4.36 -7.82 8.08
N LEU A 30 4.17 -9.06 8.54
CA LEU A 30 4.34 -9.41 9.94
C LEU A 30 5.77 -9.15 10.41
N LYS A 31 6.77 -9.58 9.62
CA LYS A 31 8.18 -9.33 9.90
C LYS A 31 8.46 -7.84 10.03
N VAL A 32 7.96 -7.02 9.11
CA VAL A 32 8.14 -5.55 9.14
C VAL A 32 7.51 -4.93 10.39
N LYS A 33 6.31 -5.35 10.79
CA LYS A 33 5.66 -4.86 12.01
C LYS A 33 6.44 -5.25 13.28
N GLN A 34 6.90 -6.49 13.36
CA GLN A 34 7.70 -6.99 14.48
C GLN A 34 9.09 -6.35 14.57
N SER A 35 9.64 -5.92 13.43
CA SER A 35 10.94 -5.25 13.33
C SER A 35 10.83 -3.76 13.04
N SER A 36 9.72 -3.12 13.43
CA SER A 36 9.38 -1.73 13.07
C SER A 36 10.50 -0.73 13.34
N LYS A 37 11.21 -0.90 14.46
CA LYS A 37 12.33 -0.03 14.88
C LYS A 37 13.51 -0.02 13.90
N LEU A 38 13.74 -1.10 13.15
CA LEU A 38 14.85 -1.16 12.19
C LEU A 38 14.65 -0.24 10.98
N TYR A 39 13.42 0.21 10.74
CA TYR A 39 13.08 1.04 9.58
C TYR A 39 13.02 2.53 9.91
N GLU A 40 13.04 2.92 11.20
CA GLU A 40 13.05 4.33 11.60
C GLU A 40 14.31 5.03 11.06
N GLY A 41 14.14 6.20 10.44
CA GLY A 41 15.22 6.96 9.80
C GLY A 41 15.60 6.49 8.38
N LEU A 42 15.14 5.31 7.93
CA LEU A 42 15.36 4.86 6.55
C LEU A 42 14.55 5.70 5.56
N SER A 43 15.04 5.76 4.32
CA SER A 43 14.25 6.34 3.23
C SER A 43 13.10 5.41 2.86
N LEU A 44 12.03 6.00 2.34
CA LEU A 44 10.87 5.25 1.88
C LEU A 44 11.26 4.27 0.76
N ASN A 45 12.22 4.65 -0.09
CA ASN A 45 12.81 3.76 -1.09
C ASN A 45 13.32 2.45 -0.45
N LYS A 46 14.13 2.55 0.61
CA LYS A 46 14.70 1.38 1.32
C LYS A 46 13.63 0.59 2.08
N PHE A 47 12.67 1.27 2.69
CA PHE A 47 11.55 0.62 3.34
C PHE A 47 10.70 -0.19 2.35
N LEU A 48 10.40 0.37 1.17
CA LEU A 48 9.58 -0.28 0.15
C LEU A 48 10.21 -1.57 -0.40
N ASP A 49 11.54 -1.72 -0.33
CA ASP A 49 12.23 -2.97 -0.67
C ASP A 49 11.93 -4.12 0.31
N SER A 50 11.39 -3.80 1.51
CA SER A 50 11.17 -4.76 2.61
C SER A 50 9.72 -5.24 2.73
N ILE A 51 8.82 -4.74 1.88
CA ILE A 51 7.40 -5.10 1.88
C ILE A 51 6.99 -5.70 0.52
N PRO A 52 5.84 -6.37 0.43
CA PRO A 52 5.30 -6.85 -0.84
C PRO A 52 4.99 -5.71 -1.82
N ASP A 53 4.60 -6.08 -3.04
CA ASP A 53 4.21 -5.06 -4.02
C ASP A 53 2.94 -4.33 -3.60
N VAL A 54 3.07 -3.00 -3.59
CA VAL A 54 1.99 -2.09 -3.26
C VAL A 54 1.02 -2.10 -4.43
N LYS A 55 -0.27 -2.14 -4.13
CA LYS A 55 -1.35 -1.96 -5.10
C LYS A 55 -2.17 -0.69 -4.81
N MET A 56 -2.08 -0.16 -3.59
CA MET A 56 -2.80 1.04 -3.18
C MET A 56 -1.97 1.81 -2.15
N LEU A 57 -1.97 3.14 -2.29
CA LEU A 57 -1.42 4.06 -1.31
C LEU A 57 -2.51 5.03 -0.83
N ARG A 58 -2.64 5.13 0.49
CA ARG A 58 -3.41 6.21 1.13
C ARG A 58 -2.48 7.12 1.91
N ILE A 59 -2.61 8.43 1.71
CA ILE A 59 -1.85 9.45 2.45
C ILE A 59 -2.83 10.29 3.25
N ILE A 60 -2.56 10.41 4.55
CA ILE A 60 -3.26 11.30 5.47
C ILE A 60 -2.25 12.36 5.91
N PRO A 61 -2.35 13.60 5.41
CA PRO A 61 -1.53 14.70 5.89
C PRO A 61 -1.81 14.96 7.37
N ASN A 62 -0.77 15.03 8.20
CA ASN A 62 -0.88 15.41 9.61
C ASN A 62 -0.42 16.87 9.84
N TYR A 63 -0.56 17.70 8.81
CA TYR A 63 -0.25 19.14 8.85
C TYR A 63 -1.39 19.95 9.50
N PRO A 64 -1.09 21.09 10.14
CA PRO A 64 0.22 21.74 10.27
C PRO A 64 1.06 21.31 11.48
N LEU A 65 0.53 20.44 12.35
CA LEU A 65 1.06 20.26 13.70
C LEU A 65 2.43 19.59 13.81
N ASN A 66 2.84 18.72 12.87
CA ASN A 66 4.03 17.87 13.07
C ASN A 66 4.95 17.68 11.84
N ASN A 67 4.78 18.45 10.76
CA ASN A 67 5.52 18.24 9.50
C ASN A 67 5.60 16.77 9.06
N SER A 68 4.53 16.00 9.29
CA SER A 68 4.49 14.57 9.05
C SER A 68 3.25 14.18 8.26
N SER A 69 3.27 12.97 7.70
CA SER A 69 2.14 12.40 6.99
C SER A 69 2.08 10.91 7.27
N THR A 70 0.88 10.39 7.41
CA THR A 70 0.65 8.95 7.59
C THR A 70 0.43 8.32 6.22
N PHE A 71 1.26 7.33 5.89
CA PHE A 71 1.16 6.54 4.67
C PHE A 71 0.60 5.17 5.05
N ILE A 72 -0.41 4.71 4.33
CA ILE A 72 -1.01 3.39 4.50
C ILE A 72 -0.86 2.64 3.18
N PHE A 73 -0.07 1.58 3.19
CA PHE A 73 0.15 0.70 2.05
C PHE A 73 -0.85 -0.46 2.09
N GLY A 74 -1.57 -0.61 0.98
CA GLY A 74 -2.39 -1.77 0.68
C GLY A 74 -1.72 -2.64 -0.39
N PHE A 75 -1.78 -3.94 -0.18
CA PHE A 75 -1.19 -4.96 -1.08
C PHE A 75 -2.26 -5.69 -1.91
N THR A 76 -3.48 -5.17 -1.86
CA THR A 76 -4.63 -5.52 -2.69
C THR A 76 -5.16 -4.25 -3.33
N ASP A 77 -5.94 -4.39 -4.41
CA ASP A 77 -6.50 -3.24 -5.13
C ASP A 77 -7.40 -2.39 -4.23
N ASN A 78 -7.64 -1.14 -4.63
CA ASN A 78 -8.37 -0.18 -3.82
C ASN A 78 -9.85 -0.55 -3.55
N LYS A 79 -10.47 -1.34 -4.44
CA LYS A 79 -11.86 -1.81 -4.31
C LYS A 79 -11.96 -2.88 -3.22
N THR A 80 -11.01 -3.80 -3.21
CA THR A 80 -10.84 -4.87 -2.23
C THR A 80 -10.35 -4.33 -0.90
N PHE A 81 -9.47 -3.34 -0.91
CA PHE A 81 -8.88 -2.71 0.28
C PHE A 81 -9.93 -2.11 1.22
N SER A 82 -11.03 -1.55 0.70
CA SER A 82 -12.11 -1.02 1.54
C SER A 82 -12.76 -2.11 2.43
N ARG A 83 -12.60 -3.39 2.07
CA ARG A 83 -13.11 -4.56 2.79
C ARG A 83 -12.00 -5.40 3.45
N ALA A 84 -10.74 -5.19 3.07
CA ALA A 84 -9.60 -5.93 3.59
C ALA A 84 -9.38 -5.68 5.09
N GLU A 85 -8.97 -6.71 5.82
CA GLU A 85 -8.64 -6.57 7.24
C GLU A 85 -7.50 -5.55 7.47
N LYS A 86 -7.52 -4.87 8.61
CA LYS A 86 -6.47 -3.91 8.98
C LYS A 86 -5.09 -4.56 9.10
N LYS A 87 -5.03 -5.87 9.37
CA LYS A 87 -3.79 -6.63 9.56
C LYS A 87 -2.94 -6.73 8.28
N ASP A 88 -3.56 -6.75 7.10
CA ASP A 88 -2.91 -6.90 5.79
C ASP A 88 -2.47 -5.56 5.18
N ARG A 89 -2.05 -4.64 6.06
CA ARG A 89 -1.65 -3.28 5.71
C ARG A 89 -0.39 -2.92 6.48
N VAL A 90 0.43 -2.04 5.89
CA VAL A 90 1.50 -1.39 6.62
C VAL A 90 1.20 0.10 6.69
N THR A 91 1.09 0.60 7.91
CA THR A 91 0.89 2.03 8.19
C THR A 91 2.18 2.58 8.73
N ILE A 92 2.71 3.64 8.10
CA ILE A 92 3.91 4.31 8.55
C ILE A 92 3.64 5.80 8.72
N VAL A 93 4.39 6.46 9.58
CA VAL A 93 4.51 7.91 9.61
C VAL A 93 5.81 8.27 8.92
N VAL A 94 5.77 9.25 8.02
CA VAL A 94 6.96 9.79 7.37
C VAL A 94 7.16 11.25 7.74
N ASN A 95 8.42 11.68 7.79
CA ASN A 95 8.77 13.09 7.82
C ASN A 95 8.38 13.69 6.48
N ALA A 96 7.45 14.63 6.54
CA ALA A 96 6.81 15.24 5.40
C ALA A 96 7.35 16.65 5.12
N SER A 97 8.33 17.18 5.85
CA SER A 97 8.80 18.59 5.70
C SER A 97 9.01 19.04 4.26
N ASN A 98 9.36 18.14 3.34
CA ASN A 98 9.59 18.41 1.91
C ASN A 98 8.42 18.02 0.99
N LEU A 99 7.27 17.56 1.52
CA LEU A 99 6.08 17.19 0.76
C LEU A 99 5.35 18.40 0.18
N ASN A 100 5.47 19.59 0.79
CA ASN A 100 4.87 20.82 0.29
C ASN A 100 5.34 21.19 -1.13
N ASN A 101 6.57 20.80 -1.50
CA ASN A 101 7.11 21.01 -2.86
C ASN A 101 6.55 20.02 -3.90
N LYS A 102 5.79 19.00 -3.47
CA LYS A 102 5.31 17.90 -4.34
C LYS A 102 3.83 18.02 -4.74
N ASN A 103 3.23 19.21 -4.57
CA ASN A 103 1.84 19.51 -4.97
C ASN A 103 0.82 18.52 -4.41
N ILE A 104 1.01 18.05 -3.18
CA ILE A 104 -0.03 17.33 -2.44
C ILE A 104 -1.03 18.38 -1.93
N SER A 105 -2.14 18.54 -2.63
CA SER A 105 -3.26 19.39 -2.19
C SER A 105 -3.69 19.04 -0.75
N PRO A 106 -4.15 19.98 0.09
CA PRO A 106 -4.69 19.62 1.40
C PRO A 106 -5.89 18.66 1.25
N GLY A 107 -5.75 17.42 1.69
CA GLY A 107 -6.80 16.41 1.58
C GLY A 107 -6.35 14.98 1.81
N LEU A 108 -7.32 14.07 1.91
CA LEU A 108 -7.05 12.64 1.96
C LEU A 108 -6.78 12.11 0.55
N PHE A 109 -5.62 11.49 0.35
CA PHE A 109 -5.27 10.88 -0.93
C PHE A 109 -5.48 9.38 -0.86
N LYS A 110 -6.18 8.82 -1.85
CA LYS A 110 -6.36 7.39 -2.03
C LYS A 110 -6.25 7.12 -3.52
N TRP A 111 -5.25 6.35 -3.94
CA TRP A 111 -5.15 5.93 -5.34
C TRP A 111 -4.48 4.55 -5.45
N ASP A 112 -4.78 3.87 -6.55
CA ASP A 112 -4.10 2.63 -6.94
C ASP A 112 -2.68 2.98 -7.39
N ALA A 113 -1.67 2.47 -6.67
CA ALA A 113 -0.27 2.83 -6.85
C ALA A 113 0.57 1.56 -6.82
N ASP A 114 1.56 1.48 -7.70
CA ASP A 114 2.59 0.46 -7.60
C ASP A 114 3.82 0.97 -6.84
N LYS A 115 4.69 0.03 -6.44
CA LYS A 115 5.90 0.35 -5.68
C LYS A 115 6.81 1.33 -6.43
N SER A 116 6.93 1.21 -7.75
CA SER A 116 7.78 2.07 -8.57
C SER A 116 7.29 3.52 -8.59
N GLU A 117 5.97 3.72 -8.70
CA GLU A 117 5.36 5.04 -8.62
C GLU A 117 5.57 5.68 -7.25
N VAL A 118 5.35 4.92 -6.18
CA VAL A 118 5.54 5.42 -4.81
C VAL A 118 7.01 5.80 -4.59
N LYS A 119 7.96 4.97 -5.03
CA LYS A 119 9.40 5.27 -4.99
C LYS A 119 9.73 6.57 -5.74
N ARG A 120 9.24 6.72 -6.97
CA ARG A 120 9.49 7.91 -7.79
C ARG A 120 8.96 9.19 -7.12
N ARG A 121 7.74 9.13 -6.56
CA ARG A 121 7.10 10.31 -5.95
C ARG A 121 7.59 10.60 -4.55
N PHE A 122 7.87 9.59 -3.73
CA PHE A 122 8.05 9.74 -2.27
C PHE A 122 9.29 9.05 -1.70
N GLY A 123 10.13 8.44 -2.54
CA GLY A 123 11.24 7.59 -2.13
C GLY A 123 12.21 8.22 -1.13
N GLU A 124 12.43 9.53 -1.21
CA GLU A 124 13.35 10.27 -0.34
C GLU A 124 12.78 10.60 1.04
N LEU A 125 11.47 10.45 1.25
CA LEU A 125 10.86 10.71 2.56
C LEU A 125 11.40 9.72 3.60
N LYS A 126 11.56 10.18 4.83
CA LYS A 126 12.13 9.37 5.91
C LYS A 126 11.03 8.77 6.76
N VAL A 127 11.13 7.47 7.04
CA VAL A 127 10.23 6.78 7.98
C VAL A 127 10.52 7.28 9.39
N VAL A 128 9.47 7.66 10.11
CA VAL A 128 9.52 8.10 11.51
C VAL A 128 9.09 6.96 12.42
N SER A 129 8.01 6.27 12.04
CA SER A 129 7.49 5.13 12.79
C SER A 129 6.65 4.23 11.91
N ILE A 130 6.43 3.01 12.36
CA ILE A 130 5.51 2.03 11.74
C ILE A 130 4.49 1.62 12.82
N SER A 131 3.20 1.65 12.47
CA SER A 131 2.15 1.11 13.33
C SER A 131 2.29 -0.41 13.39
N GLN A 132 2.37 -0.93 14.62
CA GLN A 132 2.25 -2.36 14.89
C GLN A 132 0.81 -2.82 14.65
#